data_AF-A0A172Y139-F1
#
_entry.id   AF-A0A172Y139-F1
#
_cell.length_a   1.000
_cell.length_b   1.000
_cell.length_c   1.000
_cell.angle_alpha   90.00
_cell.angle_beta   90.00
_cell.angle_gamma   90.00
#
_symmetry.space_group_name_H-M   'P 1'
#
loop_
_entity.id
_entity.type
_entity.pdbx_description
1 polymer ?
#
loop_
_entity_poly.entity_id
_entity_poly.type
_entity_poly.pdbx_seq_one_letter_code
_entity_poly.pdbx_strand_id
1 'polypeptide(L)'
;MKIELKSIQYSEKLSEETNAFSANLYIDGIKAGTASNRGHGGPTTYRADDQKGQKLIDDAEVYCRSLPSEKFSEGGRDHELKMDLELYIDNLLDKYLQEKEMQKFQGKLEKAMVTGIVAGVPDRSFEVWQFTMPIEKILQHPRGPEMIKNSIIKDIIPVLTGGKIIMNTNIPKKLLEESGLKKNQYAEPVSGKATIQQKENKPPRKGRKL
;
A
#
# COMPACT_ATOMS: atom_id res chain seq x y z
N MET A 1 -19.61 15.84 -7.27
CA MET A 1 -18.81 15.65 -8.48
C MET A 1 -17.77 14.57 -8.22
N LYS A 2 -17.46 13.72 -9.20
CA LYS A 2 -16.46 12.65 -9.07
C LYS A 2 -15.24 12.95 -9.92
N ILE A 3 -14.11 13.24 -9.28
CA ILE A 3 -12.83 13.53 -9.94
C ILE A 3 -11.90 12.33 -9.72
N GLU A 4 -11.25 11.86 -10.78
CA GLU A 4 -10.39 10.67 -10.75
C GLU A 4 -9.14 10.86 -11.62
N LEU A 5 -8.02 10.30 -11.18
CA LEU A 5 -6.82 10.12 -12.01
C LEU A 5 -6.79 8.69 -12.58
N LYS A 6 -6.50 8.57 -13.88
CA LYS A 6 -6.34 7.28 -14.56
C LYS A 6 -5.06 7.25 -15.36
N SER A 7 -4.55 6.04 -15.61
CA SER A 7 -3.30 5.83 -16.36
C SER A 7 -2.11 6.59 -15.75
N ILE A 8 -2.01 6.56 -14.42
CA ILE A 8 -0.98 7.28 -13.66
C ILE A 8 0.39 6.67 -13.96
N GLN A 9 1.30 7.49 -14.46
CA GLN A 9 2.72 7.21 -14.59
C GLN A 9 3.46 8.03 -13.54
N TYR A 10 4.20 7.38 -12.66
CA TYR A 10 4.93 8.01 -11.55
C TYR A 10 6.39 7.57 -11.58
N SER A 11 7.31 8.50 -11.30
CA SER A 11 8.75 8.24 -11.27
C SER A 11 9.41 8.82 -10.02
N GLU A 12 9.58 7.98 -9.00
CA GLU A 12 10.30 8.30 -7.75
C GLU A 12 11.71 8.89 -8.02
N LYS A 13 12.43 8.38 -9.02
CA LYS A 13 13.78 8.86 -9.38
C LYS A 13 13.84 10.29 -9.91
N LEU A 14 12.70 10.82 -10.35
CA LEU A 14 12.58 12.18 -10.89
C LEU A 14 11.84 13.11 -9.91
N SER A 15 11.39 12.59 -8.77
CA SER A 15 10.75 13.35 -7.70
C SER A 15 11.82 13.86 -6.75
N GLU A 16 12.21 15.13 -6.89
CA GLU A 16 13.19 15.77 -5.99
C GLU A 16 12.50 16.39 -4.78
N GLU A 17 11.50 17.23 -5.04
CA GLU A 17 10.71 17.91 -4.00
C GLU A 17 9.22 17.58 -4.12
N THR A 18 8.70 17.46 -5.35
CA THR A 18 7.31 17.07 -5.62
C THR A 18 7.26 15.74 -6.36
N ASN A 19 6.09 15.13 -6.41
CA ASN A 19 5.91 13.89 -7.17
C ASN A 19 6.05 14.14 -8.67
N ALA A 20 7.02 13.51 -9.34
CA ALA A 20 7.09 13.52 -10.80
C ALA A 20 6.10 12.50 -11.39
N PHE A 21 5.06 13.00 -12.06
CA PHE A 21 4.00 12.15 -12.60
C PHE A 21 3.33 12.71 -13.86
N SER A 22 2.63 11.84 -14.57
CA SER A 22 1.60 12.21 -15.55
C SER A 22 0.39 11.29 -15.43
N ALA A 23 -0.80 11.84 -15.63
CA ALA A 23 -2.06 11.11 -15.54
C ALA A 23 -3.15 11.72 -16.42
N ASN A 24 -4.14 10.92 -16.76
CA ASN A 24 -5.38 11.41 -17.37
C ASN A 24 -6.35 11.86 -16.27
N LEU A 25 -6.85 13.08 -16.38
CA LEU A 25 -7.85 13.64 -15.49
C LEU A 25 -9.25 13.30 -15.99
N TYR A 26 -10.02 12.58 -15.16
CA TYR A 26 -11.40 12.21 -15.43
C TYR A 26 -12.34 12.93 -14.47
N ILE A 27 -13.41 13.52 -14.99
CA ILE A 27 -14.46 14.18 -14.22
C ILE A 27 -15.80 13.58 -14.64
N ASP A 28 -16.54 13.06 -13.67
CA ASP A 28 -17.82 12.34 -13.84
C ASP A 28 -17.75 11.26 -14.92
N GLY A 29 -16.62 10.56 -14.98
CA GLY A 29 -16.36 9.46 -15.91
C GLY A 29 -15.90 9.87 -17.31
N ILE A 30 -15.84 11.16 -17.62
CA ILE A 30 -15.36 11.70 -18.91
C ILE A 30 -13.89 12.13 -18.77
N LYS A 31 -13.06 11.81 -19.76
CA LYS A 31 -11.68 12.33 -19.82
C LYS A 31 -11.72 13.83 -20.10
N ALA A 32 -11.49 14.64 -19.07
CA ALA A 32 -11.50 16.10 -19.18
C ALA A 32 -10.15 16.64 -19.66
N GLY A 33 -9.06 15.94 -19.35
CA GLY A 33 -7.73 16.40 -19.72
C GLY A 33 -6.61 15.54 -19.16
N THR A 34 -5.49 16.19 -18.88
CA THR A 34 -4.29 15.57 -18.29
C THR A 34 -3.79 16.39 -17.11
N ALA A 35 -3.12 15.73 -16.17
CA ALA A 35 -2.42 16.34 -15.04
C ALA A 35 -0.99 15.81 -14.98
N SER A 36 -0.03 16.68 -14.63
CA SER A 36 1.38 16.32 -14.58
C SER A 36 2.18 17.27 -13.70
N ASN A 37 3.25 16.75 -13.11
CA ASN A 37 4.26 17.52 -12.40
C ASN A 37 5.65 16.97 -12.74
N ARG A 38 6.66 17.84 -12.77
CA ARG A 38 8.04 17.50 -13.14
C ARG A 38 8.88 17.03 -11.95
N GLY A 39 8.44 17.30 -10.72
CA GLY A 39 9.11 16.83 -9.50
C GLY A 39 10.11 17.79 -8.84
N HIS A 40 10.27 19.00 -9.37
CA HIS A 40 11.24 20.00 -8.87
C HIS A 40 10.60 21.08 -7.97
N GLY A 41 9.53 20.76 -7.24
CA GLY A 41 8.91 21.71 -6.30
C GLY A 41 7.88 22.66 -6.94
N GLY A 42 7.64 22.53 -8.25
CA GLY A 42 6.65 23.34 -8.96
C GLY A 42 5.20 22.84 -8.77
N PRO A 43 4.21 23.67 -9.13
CA PRO A 43 2.80 23.32 -9.04
C PRO A 43 2.42 22.22 -10.02
N THR A 44 1.39 21.45 -9.67
CA THR A 44 0.83 20.43 -10.55
C THR A 44 0.08 21.11 -11.70
N THR A 45 0.54 20.86 -12.93
CA THR A 45 -0.10 21.40 -14.13
C THR A 45 -1.19 20.47 -14.61
N TYR A 46 -2.41 20.99 -14.80
CA TYR A 46 -3.49 20.28 -15.49
C TYR A 46 -3.99 21.08 -16.69
N ARG A 47 -4.39 20.38 -17.75
CA ARG A 47 -4.85 20.99 -19.01
C ARG A 47 -6.00 20.20 -19.60
N ALA A 48 -7.00 20.92 -20.10
CA ALA A 48 -8.10 20.33 -20.85
C ALA A 48 -7.63 19.76 -22.19
N ASP A 49 -8.23 18.65 -22.62
CA ASP A 49 -8.01 18.10 -23.97
C ASP A 49 -8.81 18.86 -25.04
N ASP A 50 -10.00 19.38 -24.67
CA ASP A 50 -10.91 20.10 -25.55
C ASP A 50 -11.79 21.12 -24.78
N GLN A 51 -12.67 21.83 -25.48
CA GLN A 51 -13.59 22.80 -24.87
C GLN A 51 -14.57 22.18 -23.86
N LYS A 52 -14.96 20.91 -24.05
CA LYS A 52 -15.85 20.21 -23.11
C LYS A 52 -15.08 19.85 -21.84
N GLY A 53 -13.84 19.41 -21.97
CA GLY A 53 -12.90 19.19 -20.89
C GLY A 53 -12.62 20.46 -20.10
N GLN A 54 -12.49 21.60 -20.78
CA GLN A 54 -12.30 22.90 -20.11
C GLN A 54 -13.48 23.23 -19.21
N LYS A 55 -14.72 23.10 -19.71
CA LYS A 55 -15.92 23.33 -18.88
C LYS A 55 -15.96 22.41 -17.66
N LEU A 56 -15.62 21.12 -17.84
CA LEU A 56 -15.56 20.17 -16.73
C LEU A 56 -14.51 20.56 -15.70
N ILE A 57 -13.34 21.03 -16.14
CA ILE A 57 -12.27 21.52 -15.26
C ILE A 57 -12.72 22.77 -14.51
N ASP A 58 -13.36 23.73 -15.18
CA ASP A 58 -13.87 24.95 -14.54
C ASP A 58 -14.92 24.61 -13.46
N ASP A 59 -15.86 23.69 -13.77
CA ASP A 59 -16.84 23.19 -12.80
C ASP A 59 -16.16 22.47 -11.62
N ALA A 60 -15.08 21.73 -11.90
CA ALA A 60 -14.30 21.03 -10.89
C ALA A 60 -13.50 21.98 -9.99
N GLU A 61 -12.96 23.08 -10.51
CA GLU A 61 -12.34 24.12 -9.69
C GLU A 61 -13.35 24.73 -8.72
N VAL A 62 -14.55 25.07 -9.19
CA VAL A 62 -15.63 25.61 -8.33
C VAL A 62 -16.01 24.60 -7.26
N TYR A 63 -16.17 23.33 -7.65
CA TYR A 63 -16.45 22.25 -6.70
C TYR A 63 -15.34 22.12 -5.65
N CYS A 64 -14.07 22.06 -6.05
CA CYS A 64 -12.95 21.90 -5.12
C CYS A 64 -12.85 23.09 -4.16
N ARG A 65 -13.05 24.32 -4.63
CA ARG A 65 -13.10 25.53 -3.78
C ARG A 65 -14.24 25.54 -2.75
N SER A 66 -15.29 24.74 -2.97
CA SER A 66 -16.39 24.58 -2.01
C SER A 66 -16.10 23.54 -0.92
N LEU A 67 -15.05 22.73 -1.08
CA LEU A 67 -14.65 21.73 -0.10
C LEU A 67 -13.95 22.39 1.10
N PRO A 68 -13.94 21.73 2.27
CA PRO A 68 -13.20 22.22 3.43
C PRO A 68 -11.72 22.40 3.11
N SER A 69 -11.14 23.48 3.62
CA SER A 69 -9.69 23.68 3.59
C SER A 69 -8.97 22.56 4.35
N GLU A 70 -7.75 22.25 3.93
CA GLU A 70 -6.88 21.34 4.65
C GLU A 70 -6.09 22.07 5.72
N LYS A 71 -6.06 21.49 6.91
CA LYS A 71 -5.32 22.01 8.04
C LYS A 71 -4.15 21.10 8.33
N PHE A 72 -2.98 21.69 8.50
CA PHE A 72 -1.77 20.97 8.88
C PHE A 72 -0.97 21.81 9.86
N SER A 73 -0.23 21.15 10.74
CA SER A 73 0.64 21.82 11.70
C SER A 73 2.09 21.56 11.30
N GLU A 74 2.82 22.62 10.98
CA GLU A 74 4.24 22.55 10.63
C GLU A 74 5.03 23.53 11.50
N GLY A 75 6.14 23.07 12.09
CA GLY A 75 6.96 23.90 12.99
C GLY A 75 6.21 24.44 14.23
N GLY A 76 5.13 23.77 14.66
CA GLY A 76 4.31 24.20 15.80
C GLY A 76 3.32 25.33 15.48
N ARG A 77 3.06 25.60 14.19
CA ARG A 77 2.03 26.54 13.74
C ARG A 77 0.99 25.82 12.90
N ASP A 78 -0.26 26.20 13.09
CA ASP A 78 -1.36 25.70 12.27
C ASP A 78 -1.46 26.52 10.98
N HIS A 79 -1.48 25.81 9.86
CA HIS A 79 -1.64 26.33 8.53
C HIS A 79 -2.95 25.81 7.92
N GLU A 80 -3.56 26.63 7.07
CA GLU A 80 -4.77 26.29 6.35
C GLU A 80 -4.55 26.51 4.85
N LEU A 81 -4.68 25.46 4.05
CA LEU A 81 -4.65 25.50 2.60
C LEU A 81 -6.07 25.37 2.07
N LYS A 82 -6.51 26.39 1.34
CA LYS A 82 -7.80 26.35 0.66
C LYS A 82 -7.76 25.28 -0.42
N MET A 83 -8.79 24.45 -0.45
CA MET A 83 -8.90 23.41 -1.46
C MET A 83 -9.11 24.03 -2.85
N ASP A 84 -8.36 23.53 -3.82
CA ASP A 84 -8.57 23.80 -5.24
C ASP A 84 -8.34 22.51 -6.04
N LEU A 85 -8.46 22.58 -7.37
CA LEU A 85 -8.32 21.39 -8.20
C LEU A 85 -6.89 20.85 -8.20
N GLU A 86 -5.88 21.72 -8.03
CA GLU A 86 -4.48 21.30 -7.97
C GLU A 86 -4.23 20.44 -6.75
N LEU A 87 -4.55 20.97 -5.55
CA LEU A 87 -4.39 20.25 -4.29
C LEU A 87 -5.22 18.97 -4.27
N TYR A 88 -6.44 19.00 -4.84
CA TYR A 88 -7.26 17.80 -4.94
C TYR A 88 -6.61 16.72 -5.82
N ILE A 89 -5.99 17.10 -6.94
CA ILE A 89 -5.25 16.17 -7.81
C ILE A 89 -4.05 15.57 -7.07
N ASP A 90 -3.29 16.39 -6.34
CA ASP A 90 -2.14 15.93 -5.58
C ASP A 90 -2.57 14.93 -4.48
N ASN A 91 -3.65 15.22 -3.76
CA ASN A 91 -4.23 14.32 -2.77
C ASN A 91 -4.69 12.98 -3.37
N LEU A 92 -5.28 13.00 -4.57
CA LEU A 92 -5.65 11.78 -5.28
C LEU A 92 -4.41 10.95 -5.64
N LEU A 93 -3.33 11.61 -6.08
CA LEU A 93 -2.07 10.96 -6.40
C LEU A 93 -1.43 10.36 -5.15
N ASP A 94 -1.33 11.11 -4.06
CA ASP A 94 -0.73 10.64 -2.80
C ASP A 94 -1.46 9.44 -2.25
N LYS A 95 -2.80 9.47 -2.24
CA LYS A 95 -3.60 8.31 -1.86
C LYS A 95 -3.32 7.10 -2.73
N TYR A 96 -3.23 7.29 -4.05
CA TYR A 96 -2.90 6.21 -4.98
C TYR A 96 -1.51 5.62 -4.73
N LEU A 97 -0.51 6.47 -4.46
CA LEU A 97 0.87 6.04 -4.17
C LEU A 97 0.94 5.29 -2.84
N GLN A 98 0.30 5.79 -1.78
CA GLN A 98 0.21 5.12 -0.48
C GLN A 98 -0.44 3.74 -0.61
N GLU A 99 -1.58 3.63 -1.30
CA GLU A 99 -2.23 2.34 -1.54
C GLU A 99 -1.31 1.36 -2.28
N LYS A 100 -0.56 1.84 -3.28
CA LYS A 100 0.38 1.03 -4.06
C LYS A 100 1.59 0.58 -3.24
N GLU A 101 2.11 1.44 -2.37
CA GLU A 101 3.20 1.09 -1.44
C GLU A 101 2.75 0.06 -0.42
N MET A 102 1.56 0.23 0.16
CA MET A 102 0.97 -0.74 1.08
C MET A 102 0.77 -2.10 0.40
N GLN A 103 0.29 -2.13 -0.84
CA GLN A 103 0.18 -3.38 -1.61
C GLN A 103 1.55 -4.04 -1.87
N LYS A 104 2.58 -3.26 -2.20
CA LYS A 104 3.94 -3.78 -2.37
C LYS A 104 4.49 -4.32 -1.05
N PHE A 105 4.29 -3.59 0.05
CA PHE A 105 4.72 -4.00 1.38
C PHE A 105 4.05 -5.31 1.77
N GLN A 106 2.72 -5.40 1.63
CA GLN A 106 1.94 -6.59 1.90
C GLN A 106 2.39 -7.78 1.03
N GLY A 107 2.59 -7.56 -0.28
CA GLY A 107 3.08 -8.62 -1.17
C GLY A 107 4.49 -9.10 -0.86
N LYS A 108 5.37 -8.23 -0.33
CA LYS A 108 6.69 -8.64 0.18
C LYS A 108 6.56 -9.42 1.48
N LEU A 109 5.71 -8.95 2.39
CA LEU A 109 5.42 -9.58 3.66
C LEU A 109 4.90 -11.01 3.46
N GLU A 110 3.89 -11.21 2.60
CA GLU A 110 3.34 -12.54 2.29
C GLU A 110 4.38 -13.51 1.75
N LYS A 111 5.23 -13.06 0.81
CA LYS A 111 6.33 -13.88 0.28
C LYS A 111 7.35 -14.23 1.36
N ALA A 112 7.68 -13.28 2.23
CA ALA A 112 8.59 -13.51 3.34
C ALA A 112 8.03 -14.53 4.34
N MET A 113 6.72 -14.49 4.63
CA MET A 113 6.07 -15.47 5.51
C MET A 113 6.15 -16.90 4.97
N VAL A 114 6.18 -17.08 3.64
CA VAL A 114 6.31 -18.42 3.04
C VAL A 114 7.68 -19.02 3.31
N THR A 115 8.75 -18.22 3.21
CA THR A 115 10.14 -18.69 3.29
C THR A 115 10.82 -18.48 4.64
N GLY A 116 10.15 -17.82 5.59
CA GLY A 116 10.76 -17.44 6.87
C GLY A 116 9.76 -16.98 7.92
N ILE A 117 10.22 -16.90 9.16
CA ILE A 117 9.46 -16.22 10.21
C ILE A 117 9.71 -14.73 10.05
N VAL A 118 8.66 -13.93 10.15
CA VAL A 118 8.66 -12.49 9.97
C VAL A 118 8.21 -11.86 11.28
N ALA A 119 9.02 -10.94 11.81
CA ALA A 119 8.66 -10.16 12.99
C ALA A 119 8.98 -8.68 12.80
N GLY A 120 8.15 -7.81 13.37
CA GLY A 120 8.31 -6.37 13.19
C GLY A 120 7.11 -5.57 13.68
N VAL A 121 7.11 -4.29 13.36
CA VAL A 121 6.01 -3.39 13.70
C VAL A 121 5.03 -3.38 12.52
N PRO A 122 3.74 -3.72 12.75
CA PRO A 122 2.72 -3.75 11.69
C PRO A 122 2.71 -2.46 10.88
N ASP A 123 2.55 -2.60 9.56
CA ASP A 123 2.47 -1.50 8.57
C ASP A 123 3.70 -0.57 8.52
N ARG A 124 4.80 -0.90 9.22
CA ARG A 124 6.00 -0.06 9.25
C ARG A 124 7.25 -0.80 8.82
N SER A 125 7.56 -1.92 9.46
CA SER A 125 8.83 -2.61 9.22
C SER A 125 8.78 -4.06 9.65
N PHE A 126 9.62 -4.87 9.00
CA PHE A 126 9.77 -6.28 9.36
C PHE A 126 11.17 -6.81 9.08
N GLU A 127 11.56 -7.79 9.89
CA GLU A 127 12.76 -8.60 9.76
C GLU A 127 12.34 -10.04 9.43
N VAL A 128 13.18 -10.76 8.66
CA VAL A 128 12.87 -12.11 8.18
C VAL A 128 13.98 -13.07 8.59
N TRP A 129 13.61 -14.10 9.35
CA TRP A 129 14.44 -15.26 9.63
C TRP A 129 14.17 -16.31 8.57
N GLN A 130 15.01 -16.31 7.52
CA GLN A 130 14.84 -17.16 6.35
C GLN A 130 15.22 -18.62 6.63
N PHE A 131 14.46 -19.54 6.05
CA PHE A 131 14.78 -20.95 5.99
C PHE A 131 15.15 -21.39 4.57
N THR A 132 15.82 -22.54 4.47
CA THR A 132 16.23 -23.14 3.18
C THR A 132 15.06 -23.67 2.34
N MET A 133 13.88 -23.84 2.95
CA MET A 133 12.67 -24.30 2.27
C MET A 133 11.43 -23.64 2.89
N PRO A 134 10.27 -23.63 2.20
CA PRO A 134 9.05 -23.01 2.72
C PRO A 134 8.61 -23.57 4.08
N ILE A 135 8.08 -22.70 4.94
CA ILE A 135 7.59 -23.05 6.29
C ILE A 135 6.59 -24.20 6.22
N GLU A 136 5.69 -24.20 5.24
CA GLU A 136 4.71 -25.27 5.07
C GLU A 136 5.38 -26.65 4.89
N LYS A 137 6.45 -26.73 4.10
CA LYS A 137 7.19 -27.99 3.92
C LYS A 137 7.97 -28.37 5.17
N ILE A 138 8.48 -27.39 5.91
CA ILE A 138 9.13 -27.65 7.21
C ILE A 138 8.11 -28.27 8.15
N LEU A 139 6.92 -27.68 8.28
CA LEU A 139 5.86 -28.17 9.17
C LEU A 139 5.35 -29.57 8.81
N GLN A 140 5.47 -30.00 7.55
CA GLN A 140 5.14 -31.37 7.12
C GLN A 140 6.17 -32.42 7.59
N HIS A 141 7.39 -32.00 7.91
CA HIS A 141 8.44 -32.91 8.38
C HIS A 141 8.29 -33.18 9.89
N PRO A 142 8.49 -34.41 10.39
CA PRO A 142 8.31 -34.74 11.82
C PRO A 142 9.10 -33.88 12.80
N ARG A 143 10.30 -33.42 12.41
CA ARG A 143 11.15 -32.54 13.24
C ARG A 143 10.96 -31.04 12.97
N GLY A 144 10.19 -30.67 11.94
CA GLY A 144 10.08 -29.27 11.52
C GLY A 144 9.43 -28.34 12.53
N PRO A 145 8.31 -28.73 13.20
CA PRO A 145 7.73 -27.91 14.25
C PRO A 145 8.71 -27.58 15.38
N GLU A 146 9.53 -28.55 15.79
CA GLU A 146 10.56 -28.34 16.83
C GLU A 146 11.66 -27.39 16.37
N MET A 147 12.07 -27.46 15.10
CA MET A 147 13.02 -26.49 14.53
C MET A 147 12.47 -25.07 14.55
N ILE A 148 11.23 -24.87 14.08
CA ILE A 148 10.57 -23.55 14.08
C ILE A 148 10.44 -23.01 15.50
N LYS A 149 10.00 -23.85 16.46
CA LYS A 149 9.91 -23.50 17.88
C LYS A 149 11.26 -23.04 18.44
N ASN A 150 12.32 -23.77 18.15
CA ASN A 150 13.66 -23.42 18.62
C ASN A 150 14.15 -22.08 18.06
N SER A 151 13.91 -21.80 16.77
CA SER A 151 14.22 -20.50 16.16
C SER A 151 13.42 -19.36 16.81
N ILE A 152 12.12 -19.57 17.07
CA ILE A 152 11.29 -18.56 17.74
C ILE A 152 11.87 -18.22 19.12
N ILE A 153 12.16 -19.24 19.94
CA ILE A 153 12.62 -19.07 21.31
C ILE A 153 14.00 -18.39 21.35
N LYS A 154 14.93 -18.85 20.53
CA LYS A 154 16.34 -18.43 20.60
C LYS A 154 16.60 -17.11 19.88
N ASP A 155 15.99 -16.92 18.72
CA ASP A 155 16.39 -15.85 17.80
C ASP A 155 15.37 -14.72 17.74
N ILE A 156 14.08 -15.00 17.96
CA ILE A 156 12.99 -14.05 17.69
C ILE A 156 12.45 -13.41 18.97
N ILE A 157 12.12 -14.21 19.99
CA ILE A 157 11.61 -13.68 21.27
C ILE A 157 12.51 -12.59 21.87
N PRO A 158 13.86 -12.72 21.87
CA PRO A 158 14.73 -11.68 22.42
C PRO A 158 14.62 -10.32 21.72
N VAL A 159 14.19 -10.30 20.45
CA VAL A 159 14.06 -9.07 19.66
C VAL A 159 12.62 -8.55 19.57
N LEU A 160 11.63 -9.26 20.14
CA LEU A 160 10.22 -8.82 20.21
C LEU A 160 10.00 -7.76 21.29
N THR A 161 10.67 -6.62 21.15
CA THR A 161 10.51 -5.43 22.00
C THR A 161 9.94 -4.26 21.20
N GLY A 162 9.44 -3.22 21.86
CA GLY A 162 9.01 -1.99 21.20
C GLY A 162 7.80 -2.14 20.27
N GLY A 163 6.85 -3.02 20.61
CA GLY A 163 5.64 -3.26 19.80
C GLY A 163 5.84 -4.17 18.60
N LYS A 164 7.02 -4.80 18.46
CA LYS A 164 7.25 -5.84 17.46
C LYS A 164 6.42 -7.10 17.77
N ILE A 165 5.84 -7.70 16.74
CA ILE A 165 5.10 -8.96 16.81
C ILE A 165 5.56 -9.90 15.69
N ILE A 166 5.36 -11.21 15.85
CA ILE A 166 5.46 -12.16 14.74
C ILE A 166 4.25 -12.00 13.83
N MET A 167 4.47 -11.74 12.56
CA MET A 167 3.39 -11.46 11.60
C MET A 167 2.92 -12.70 10.84
N ASN A 168 3.62 -13.84 10.95
CA ASN A 168 3.24 -15.07 10.27
C ASN A 168 1.82 -15.53 10.63
N THR A 169 0.97 -15.63 9.63
CA THR A 169 -0.37 -16.24 9.74
C THR A 169 -0.37 -17.71 9.30
N ASN A 170 0.75 -18.21 8.76
CA ASN A 170 0.93 -19.58 8.28
C ASN A 170 1.61 -20.51 9.30
N ILE A 171 1.84 -20.05 10.53
CA ILE A 171 2.37 -20.86 11.63
C ILE A 171 1.21 -21.20 12.58
N PRO A 172 1.02 -22.48 12.97
CA PRO A 172 -0.05 -22.86 13.89
C PRO A 172 0.03 -22.11 15.21
N LYS A 173 -1.12 -21.54 15.66
CA LYS A 173 -1.24 -20.82 16.94
C LYS A 173 -0.67 -21.61 18.11
N LYS A 174 -0.98 -22.91 18.16
CA LYS A 174 -0.50 -23.81 19.20
C LYS A 174 1.04 -23.82 19.28
N LEU A 175 1.73 -23.79 18.14
CA LEU A 175 3.19 -23.77 18.09
C LEU A 175 3.76 -22.43 18.60
N LEU A 176 3.11 -21.31 18.28
CA LEU A 176 3.49 -19.98 18.78
C LEU A 176 3.32 -19.89 20.30
N GLU A 177 2.19 -20.36 20.83
CA GLU A 177 1.93 -20.40 22.27
C GLU A 177 2.88 -21.35 23.01
N GLU A 178 3.14 -22.54 22.46
CA GLU A 178 4.14 -23.49 22.99
C GLU A 178 5.57 -22.95 22.98
N SER A 179 5.85 -21.94 22.14
CA SER A 179 7.12 -21.23 22.10
C SER A 179 7.23 -20.14 23.17
N GLY A 180 6.16 -19.90 23.96
CA GLY A 180 6.14 -18.92 25.04
C GLY A 180 5.62 -17.53 24.64
N LEU A 181 5.04 -17.39 23.44
CA LEU A 181 4.48 -16.12 22.98
C LEU A 181 3.09 -15.86 23.57
N LYS A 182 2.83 -14.61 23.95
CA LYS A 182 1.51 -14.13 24.36
C LYS A 182 0.68 -13.70 23.14
N LYS A 183 -0.65 -13.66 23.28
CA LYS A 183 -1.58 -13.28 22.19
C LYS A 183 -1.29 -11.93 21.52
N ASN A 184 -0.66 -11.00 22.23
CA ASN A 184 -0.30 -9.68 21.70
C ASN A 184 1.07 -9.65 21.00
N GLN A 185 1.77 -10.79 20.90
CA GLN A 185 3.11 -10.91 20.31
C GLN A 185 3.11 -11.65 18.97
N TYR A 186 1.94 -12.03 18.45
CA TYR A 186 1.79 -12.64 17.14
C TYR A 186 0.47 -12.26 16.47
N ALA A 187 0.44 -12.25 15.13
CA ALA A 187 -0.76 -12.09 14.33
C ALA A 187 -1.61 -13.37 14.36
N GLU A 188 -2.94 -13.25 14.43
CA GLU A 188 -3.79 -14.43 14.44
C GLU A 188 -3.71 -15.18 13.10
N PRO A 189 -3.49 -16.51 13.10
CA PRO A 189 -3.47 -17.27 11.87
C PRO A 189 -4.85 -17.25 11.23
N VAL A 190 -4.88 -17.05 9.91
CA VAL A 190 -6.13 -17.12 9.14
C VAL A 190 -6.60 -18.56 9.20
N SER A 191 -7.56 -18.85 10.09
CA SER A 191 -8.10 -20.19 10.25
C SER A 191 -8.60 -20.68 8.89
N GLY A 192 -8.04 -21.80 8.42
CA GLY A 192 -8.34 -22.37 7.11
C GLY A 192 -9.84 -22.52 6.86
N LYS A 193 -10.39 -21.63 6.02
CA LYS A 193 -11.47 -21.84 5.06
C LYS A 193 -11.59 -20.56 4.22
N ALA A 194 -11.57 -20.74 2.90
CA ALA A 194 -11.53 -19.68 1.91
C ALA A 194 -12.66 -18.65 2.08
N THR A 195 -12.32 -17.37 1.92
CA THR A 195 -13.15 -16.45 1.15
C THR A 195 -12.22 -15.56 0.34
N ILE A 196 -11.87 -16.05 -0.83
CA ILE A 196 -11.47 -15.20 -1.94
C ILE A 196 -12.70 -14.35 -2.24
N GLN A 197 -12.71 -13.09 -1.81
CA GLN A 197 -13.58 -12.12 -2.47
C GLN A 197 -12.95 -11.83 -3.83
N GLN A 198 -13.37 -12.60 -4.82
CA GLN A 198 -13.17 -12.27 -6.23
C GLN A 198 -13.86 -10.93 -6.46
N LYS A 199 -13.07 -9.85 -6.59
CA LYS A 199 -13.52 -8.73 -7.42
C LYS A 199 -13.37 -9.19 -8.87
N GLU A 200 -14.51 -9.25 -9.56
CA GLU A 200 -14.61 -9.60 -10.98
C GLU A 200 -13.60 -8.82 -11.82
N ASN A 201 -12.59 -9.52 -12.33
CA ASN A 201 -11.75 -9.00 -13.41
C ASN A 201 -12.28 -9.55 -14.74
N LYS A 202 -12.68 -8.60 -15.60
CA LYS A 202 -13.10 -8.77 -17.00
C LYS A 202 -12.20 -9.75 -17.80
N PRO A 203 -12.75 -10.43 -18.82
CA PRO A 203 -12.09 -11.56 -19.47
C PRO A 203 -10.83 -11.15 -20.25
N PRO A 204 -9.79 -12.00 -20.30
CA PRO A 204 -8.60 -11.74 -21.10
C PRO A 204 -8.90 -11.93 -22.60
N ARG A 205 -8.51 -10.92 -23.39
CA ARG A 205 -8.55 -10.94 -24.85
C ARG A 205 -7.63 -12.06 -25.39
N LYS A 206 -8.14 -12.83 -26.35
CA LYS A 206 -7.41 -13.86 -27.11
C LYS A 206 -6.18 -13.25 -27.81
N GLY A 207 -4.99 -13.79 -27.54
CA GLY A 207 -3.76 -13.56 -28.30
C GLY A 207 -3.15 -14.90 -28.71
N ARG A 208 -2.93 -15.08 -30.01
CA ARG A 208 -2.51 -16.31 -30.70
C ARG A 208 -1.18 -16.88 -30.21
N LYS A 209 -1.09 -18.22 -30.21
CA LYS A 209 0.16 -18.98 -30.12
C LYS A 209 0.93 -18.92 -31.44
N LEU A 210 2.26 -18.87 -31.35
CA LEU A 210 3.15 -19.51 -32.34
C LEU A 210 3.21 -21.01 -32.03
#